data_AF-A0A935T238-F1
#
_entry.id   AF-A0A935T238-F1
#
_cell.length_a   1.000
_cell.length_b   1.000
_cell.length_c   1.000
_cell.angle_alpha   90.00
_cell.angle_beta   90.00
_cell.angle_gamma   90.00
#
_symmetry.space_group_name_H-M   'P 1'
#
loop_
_entity.id
_entity.type
_entity.pdbx_description
1 polymer ?
#
loop_
_entity_poly.entity_id
_entity_poly.type
_entity_poly.pdbx_seq_one_letter_code
_entity_poly.pdbx_strand_id
1 'polypeptide(L)'
;MLVGSTILDADAQAELLAPFRGRPLATADLLELVEAVRTRYAEAGHGAAEVELPDQDLAGGRIELRIHEGSVEAIEVRGAVSRWPAYYRAFLARATASPLHVPTLYRALERLQAEPGVEKISAVLERIGPGRQRLFLEVEERSPWSASARFSNHRSPSVGSPGGLFSLANSSLTGFGDRLVLQGQVSEGIRDFGLRWDVPFVVRSTRAFVAYRRGEAEIVEGDFEGADIAGHFESIALGLHQPLYWSPGLEASLELVGDWRRGGSQLLGVDYCFQADLVDCEPTVSVLRLSQELVHRGRSRAAACARRSPSASTSSARPRSVARATATASS
;
A
#
# COMPACT_ATOMS: atom_id res chain seq x y z
N MET A 1 37.72 -18.86 -18.54
CA MET A 1 36.58 -19.35 -17.75
C MET A 1 36.14 -18.26 -16.80
N LEU A 2 34.85 -18.17 -16.51
CA LEU A 2 34.31 -17.22 -15.54
C LEU A 2 34.11 -17.93 -14.21
N VAL A 3 34.63 -17.36 -13.12
CA VAL A 3 34.48 -17.89 -11.75
C VAL A 3 33.65 -16.89 -10.95
N GLY A 4 32.69 -17.38 -10.17
CA GLY A 4 31.79 -16.52 -9.38
C GLY A 4 30.55 -16.02 -10.13
N SER A 5 30.33 -16.47 -11.37
CA SER A 5 29.12 -16.16 -12.13
C SER A 5 27.95 -17.05 -11.71
N THR A 6 26.92 -16.47 -11.11
CA THR A 6 25.62 -17.12 -10.86
C THR A 6 24.52 -16.61 -11.79
N ILE A 7 24.70 -15.41 -12.34
CA ILE A 7 23.74 -14.75 -13.24
C ILE A 7 23.79 -15.28 -14.66
N LEU A 8 24.99 -15.54 -15.21
CA LEU A 8 25.15 -16.09 -16.55
C LEU A 8 25.21 -17.61 -16.47
N ASP A 9 24.28 -18.28 -17.13
CA ASP A 9 24.30 -19.74 -17.26
C ASP A 9 25.43 -20.21 -18.18
N ALA A 10 25.68 -21.52 -18.21
CA ALA A 10 26.81 -22.10 -18.94
C ALA A 10 26.75 -21.81 -20.45
N ASP A 11 25.55 -21.74 -21.03
CA ASP A 11 25.34 -21.48 -22.45
C ASP A 11 25.64 -20.02 -22.78
N ALA A 12 25.12 -19.08 -22.00
CA ALA A 12 25.44 -17.65 -22.16
C ALA A 12 26.93 -17.37 -21.97
N GLN A 13 27.59 -18.06 -21.03
CA GLN A 13 29.04 -17.97 -20.87
C GLN A 13 29.78 -18.54 -22.07
N ALA A 14 29.34 -19.67 -22.63
CA ALA A 14 29.98 -20.28 -23.79
C ALA A 14 29.87 -19.38 -25.02
N GLU A 15 28.69 -18.81 -25.27
CA GLU A 15 28.43 -17.88 -26.37
C GLU A 15 29.28 -16.61 -26.24
N LEU A 16 29.29 -15.98 -25.06
CA LEU A 16 30.07 -14.77 -24.80
C LEU A 16 31.58 -15.00 -24.98
N LEU A 17 32.08 -16.17 -24.57
CA LEU A 17 33.50 -16.51 -24.65
C LEU A 17 33.93 -17.04 -26.01
N ALA A 18 33.01 -17.45 -26.88
CA ALA A 18 33.33 -18.10 -28.16
C ALA A 18 34.30 -17.29 -29.04
N PRO A 19 34.18 -15.95 -29.19
CA PRO A 19 35.09 -15.15 -30.02
C PRO A 19 36.55 -15.12 -29.53
N PHE A 20 36.78 -15.48 -28.26
CA PHE A 20 38.09 -15.40 -27.61
C PHE A 20 38.76 -16.77 -27.44
N ARG A 21 38.09 -17.87 -27.82
CA ARG A 21 38.62 -19.23 -27.67
C ARG A 21 39.43 -19.68 -28.87
N GLY A 22 40.46 -20.49 -28.61
CA GLY A 22 41.21 -21.20 -29.66
C GLY A 22 42.08 -20.33 -30.57
N ARG A 23 42.35 -19.08 -30.18
CA ARG A 23 43.19 -18.14 -30.92
C ARG A 23 44.20 -17.45 -29.98
N PRO A 24 45.32 -16.94 -30.50
CA PRO A 24 46.21 -16.08 -29.72
C PRO A 24 45.46 -14.79 -29.34
N LEU A 25 45.58 -14.39 -28.07
CA LEU A 25 44.99 -13.17 -27.51
C LEU A 25 46.12 -12.22 -27.10
N ALA A 26 46.03 -10.97 -27.54
CA ALA A 26 46.86 -9.89 -27.03
C ALA A 26 46.21 -9.26 -25.78
N THR A 27 46.95 -8.41 -25.08
CA THR A 27 46.44 -7.67 -23.92
C THR A 27 45.16 -6.88 -24.25
N ALA A 28 45.06 -6.33 -25.45
CA ALA A 28 43.87 -5.64 -25.92
C ALA A 28 42.64 -6.56 -26.00
N ASP A 29 42.79 -7.78 -26.50
CA ASP A 29 41.69 -8.76 -26.55
C ASP A 29 41.23 -9.17 -25.14
N LEU A 30 42.14 -9.20 -24.16
CA LEU A 30 41.78 -9.50 -22.76
C LEU A 30 40.97 -8.38 -22.12
N LEU A 31 41.34 -7.12 -22.38
CA LEU A 31 40.55 -5.97 -21.94
C LEU A 31 39.19 -5.96 -22.63
N GLU A 32 39.12 -6.26 -23.92
CA GLU A 32 37.86 -6.39 -24.66
C GLU A 32 36.98 -7.50 -24.07
N LEU A 33 37.57 -8.64 -23.70
CA LEU A 33 36.85 -9.73 -23.04
C LEU A 33 36.27 -9.29 -21.69
N VAL A 34 37.06 -8.59 -20.85
CA VAL A 34 36.59 -8.05 -19.56
C VAL A 34 35.41 -7.10 -19.78
N GLU A 35 35.52 -6.21 -20.78
CA GLU A 35 34.47 -5.26 -21.17
C GLU A 35 33.21 -5.95 -21.70
N ALA A 36 33.36 -7.01 -22.50
CA ALA A 36 32.25 -7.81 -23.01
C ALA A 36 31.48 -8.48 -21.86
N VAL A 37 32.19 -9.07 -20.89
CA VAL A 37 31.58 -9.66 -19.69
C VAL A 37 30.86 -8.58 -18.86
N ARG A 38 31.51 -7.43 -18.62
CA ARG A 38 30.91 -6.33 -17.88
C ARG A 38 29.65 -5.82 -18.55
N THR A 39 29.68 -5.65 -19.87
CA THR A 39 28.53 -5.22 -20.67
C THR A 39 27.39 -6.21 -20.58
N ARG A 40 27.68 -7.51 -20.72
CA ARG A 40 26.65 -8.56 -20.61
C ARG A 40 25.96 -8.58 -19.25
N TYR A 41 26.71 -8.35 -18.16
CA TYR A 41 26.16 -8.20 -16.82
C TYR A 41 25.31 -6.93 -16.66
N ALA A 42 25.77 -5.81 -17.22
CA ALA A 42 25.02 -4.55 -17.19
C ALA A 42 23.69 -4.65 -17.94
N GLU A 43 23.68 -5.28 -19.12
CA GLU A 43 22.47 -5.56 -19.92
C GLU A 43 21.49 -6.48 -19.18
N ALA A 44 22.00 -7.42 -18.38
CA ALA A 44 21.21 -8.26 -17.50
C ALA A 44 20.70 -7.53 -16.24
N GLY A 45 21.00 -6.23 -16.07
CA GLY A 45 20.56 -5.43 -14.92
C GLY A 45 21.48 -5.47 -13.71
N HIS A 46 22.65 -6.10 -13.83
CA HIS A 46 23.62 -6.32 -12.75
C HIS A 46 24.88 -5.48 -12.91
N GLY A 47 24.72 -4.20 -13.27
CA GLY A 47 25.82 -3.28 -13.53
C GLY A 47 26.73 -2.94 -12.35
N ALA A 48 26.39 -3.39 -11.13
CA ALA A 48 27.26 -3.29 -9.95
C ALA A 48 28.25 -4.47 -9.82
N ALA A 49 28.17 -5.46 -10.72
CA ALA A 49 29.12 -6.55 -10.78
C ALA A 49 30.49 -6.05 -11.27
N GLU A 50 31.55 -6.63 -10.71
CA GLU A 50 32.92 -6.32 -11.04
C GLU A 50 33.59 -7.54 -11.66
N VAL A 51 34.35 -7.31 -12.73
CA VAL A 51 35.09 -8.36 -13.44
C VAL A 51 36.56 -8.10 -13.25
N GLU A 52 37.23 -9.00 -12.55
CA GLU A 52 38.65 -8.94 -12.24
C GLU A 52 39.40 -9.96 -13.10
N LEU A 53 40.47 -9.51 -13.74
CA LEU A 53 41.48 -10.37 -14.33
C LEU A 53 42.63 -10.50 -13.33
N PRO A 54 42.70 -11.58 -12.53
CA PRO A 54 43.75 -11.73 -11.54
C PRO A 54 45.09 -12.01 -12.20
N ASP A 55 46.18 -11.65 -11.50
CA ASP A 55 47.52 -12.09 -11.83
C ASP A 55 47.57 -13.63 -11.81
N GLN A 56 47.90 -14.20 -12.95
CA GLN A 56 47.88 -15.65 -13.17
C GLN A 56 48.94 -16.07 -14.19
N ASP A 57 49.41 -17.30 -14.06
CA ASP A 57 50.29 -17.90 -15.06
C ASP A 57 49.49 -18.34 -16.29
N LEU A 58 49.83 -17.78 -17.44
CA LEU A 58 49.17 -18.05 -18.73
C LEU A 58 49.77 -19.26 -19.48
N ALA A 59 50.83 -19.90 -18.95
CA ALA A 59 51.52 -21.02 -19.59
C ALA A 59 50.58 -22.22 -19.91
N GLY A 60 49.48 -22.37 -19.15
CA GLY A 60 48.49 -23.42 -19.36
C GLY A 60 47.41 -23.13 -20.42
N GLY A 61 47.47 -21.98 -21.10
CA GLY A 61 46.47 -21.58 -22.11
C GLY A 61 45.05 -21.39 -21.55
N ARG A 62 44.92 -21.25 -20.22
CA ARG A 62 43.64 -21.01 -19.53
C ARG A 62 43.69 -19.66 -18.87
N ILE A 63 42.65 -18.87 -19.14
CA ILE A 63 42.47 -17.54 -18.54
C ILE A 63 41.27 -17.61 -17.61
N GLU A 64 41.47 -17.25 -16.36
CA GLU A 64 40.44 -17.08 -15.34
C GLU A 64 40.02 -15.61 -15.26
N LEU A 65 38.71 -15.36 -15.28
CA LEU A 65 38.12 -14.08 -14.90
C LEU A 65 37.28 -14.30 -13.66
N ARG A 66 37.54 -13.53 -12.60
CA ARG A 66 36.75 -13.57 -11.37
C ARG A 66 35.66 -12.53 -11.45
N ILE A 67 34.43 -12.95 -11.19
CA ILE A 67 33.27 -12.10 -11.19
C ILE A 67 32.81 -11.94 -9.75
N HIS A 68 32.85 -10.70 -9.28
CA HIS A 68 32.30 -10.30 -8.00
C HIS A 68 30.93 -9.69 -8.26
N GLU A 69 29.88 -10.50 -8.13
CA GLU A 69 28.52 -10.03 -8.33
C GLU A 69 28.13 -9.01 -7.26
N GLY A 70 27.45 -7.94 -7.66
CA GLY A 70 27.16 -6.81 -6.79
C GLY A 70 26.36 -7.20 -5.53
N SER A 71 26.76 -6.72 -4.36
CA SER A 71 25.99 -6.81 -3.10
C SER A 71 25.85 -5.43 -2.46
N VAL A 72 24.78 -5.23 -1.67
CA VAL A 72 24.63 -4.07 -0.79
C VAL A 72 24.81 -4.54 0.65
N GLU A 73 25.95 -4.22 1.25
CA GLU A 73 26.30 -4.65 2.61
C GLU A 73 25.58 -3.84 3.70
N ALA A 74 25.31 -2.57 3.41
CA ALA A 74 24.67 -1.67 4.37
C ALA A 74 23.85 -0.59 3.66
N ILE A 75 22.77 -0.18 4.33
CA ILE A 75 21.93 0.96 3.93
C ILE A 75 22.01 2.02 5.04
N GLU A 76 22.72 3.10 4.75
CA GLU A 76 22.83 4.25 5.64
C GLU A 76 21.75 5.29 5.30
N VAL A 77 20.86 5.57 6.24
CA VAL A 77 19.73 6.49 6.03
C VAL A 77 20.00 7.78 6.81
N ARG A 78 19.85 8.92 6.15
CA ARG A 78 20.02 10.27 6.73
C ARG A 78 18.80 11.14 6.41
N GLY A 79 18.54 12.13 7.25
CA GLY A 79 17.44 13.09 7.07
C GLY A 79 16.04 12.58 7.46
N ALA A 80 15.93 11.34 7.95
CA ALA A 80 14.69 10.82 8.52
C ALA A 80 14.41 11.48 9.88
N VAL A 81 13.27 12.15 10.01
CA VAL A 81 12.90 12.92 11.22
C VAL A 81 11.65 12.35 11.90
N SER A 82 10.64 12.05 11.09
CA SER A 82 9.35 11.50 11.49
C SER A 82 9.29 9.98 11.38
N ARG A 83 9.95 9.39 10.36
CA ARG A 83 10.07 7.93 10.23
C ARG A 83 11.38 7.42 10.80
N TRP A 84 11.36 6.19 11.25
CA TRP A 84 12.57 5.54 11.75
C TRP A 84 13.43 5.10 10.55
N PRO A 85 14.77 5.22 10.61
CA PRO A 85 15.67 4.68 9.59
C PRO A 85 15.38 3.21 9.22
N ALA A 86 14.93 2.42 10.19
CA ALA A 86 14.56 1.02 9.99
C ALA A 86 13.41 0.82 8.98
N TYR A 87 12.47 1.76 8.89
CA TYR A 87 11.39 1.71 7.89
C TYR A 87 11.96 1.69 6.48
N TYR A 88 12.86 2.63 6.17
CA TYR A 88 13.49 2.76 4.86
C TYR A 88 14.34 1.53 4.50
N ARG A 89 15.12 1.03 5.46
CA ARG A 89 15.90 -0.20 5.28
C ARG A 89 15.01 -1.40 4.97
N ALA A 90 13.93 -1.57 5.73
CA ALA A 90 13.02 -2.69 5.55
C ALA A 90 12.25 -2.60 4.22
N PHE A 91 11.90 -1.38 3.78
CA PHE A 91 11.29 -1.14 2.48
C PHE A 91 12.22 -1.57 1.32
N LEU A 92 13.52 -1.28 1.43
CA LEU A 92 14.50 -1.55 0.37
C LEU A 92 15.11 -2.96 0.43
N ALA A 93 14.95 -3.69 1.54
CA ALA A 93 15.62 -4.97 1.79
C ALA A 93 15.50 -5.99 0.65
N ARG A 94 14.32 -6.13 0.04
CA ARG A 94 14.13 -7.04 -1.11
C ARG A 94 14.80 -6.54 -2.38
N ALA A 95 14.82 -5.23 -2.57
CA ALA A 95 15.36 -4.60 -3.77
C ALA A 95 16.90 -4.52 -3.75
N THR A 96 17.49 -4.65 -2.56
CA THR A 96 18.93 -4.73 -2.33
C THR A 96 19.41 -6.17 -2.08
N ALA A 97 18.57 -7.17 -2.36
CA ALA A 97 18.98 -8.58 -2.25
C ALA A 97 20.11 -8.89 -3.24
N SER A 98 21.03 -9.76 -2.83
CA SER A 98 22.15 -10.21 -3.66
C SER A 98 21.74 -11.39 -4.57
N PRO A 99 22.21 -11.43 -5.82
CA PRO A 99 22.98 -10.39 -6.52
C PRO A 99 22.16 -9.13 -6.81
N LEU A 100 22.77 -7.95 -6.66
CA LEU A 100 22.12 -6.66 -6.81
C LEU A 100 21.61 -6.48 -8.25
N HIS A 101 20.29 -6.37 -8.38
CA HIS A 101 19.63 -6.05 -9.64
C HIS A 101 19.20 -4.57 -9.64
N VAL A 102 19.96 -3.73 -10.36
CA VAL A 102 19.82 -2.27 -10.35
C VAL A 102 18.42 -1.80 -10.77
N PRO A 103 17.78 -2.37 -11.81
CA PRO A 103 16.42 -1.97 -12.17
C PRO A 103 15.38 -2.25 -11.06
N THR A 104 15.58 -3.30 -10.25
CA THR A 104 14.69 -3.60 -9.11
C THR A 104 14.87 -2.56 -8.01
N LEU A 105 16.11 -2.19 -7.70
CA LEU A 105 16.42 -1.12 -6.74
C LEU A 105 15.80 0.21 -7.19
N TYR A 106 15.95 0.58 -8.46
CA TYR A 106 15.39 1.83 -8.99
C TYR A 106 13.86 1.88 -8.82
N ARG A 107 13.14 0.83 -9.22
CA ARG A 107 11.68 0.74 -9.03
C ARG A 107 11.27 0.81 -7.55
N ALA A 108 12.07 0.25 -6.66
CA ALA A 108 11.81 0.34 -5.22
C ALA A 108 12.01 1.77 -4.69
N LEU A 109 13.04 2.47 -5.14
CA LEU A 109 13.27 3.88 -4.80
C LEU A 109 12.15 4.79 -5.33
N GLU A 110 11.68 4.56 -6.56
CA GLU A 110 10.52 5.29 -7.11
C GLU A 110 9.26 5.08 -6.25
N ARG A 111 8.99 3.84 -5.85
CA ARG A 111 7.87 3.53 -4.95
C ARG A 111 8.03 4.22 -3.59
N LEU A 112 9.24 4.19 -3.04
CA LEU A 112 9.54 4.83 -1.76
C LEU A 112 9.36 6.36 -1.84
N GLN A 113 9.72 6.99 -2.96
CA GLN A 113 9.51 8.43 -3.18
C GLN A 113 8.03 8.79 -3.36
N ALA A 114 7.22 7.85 -3.86
CA ALA A 114 5.77 8.02 -3.96
C ALA A 114 5.03 7.83 -2.62
N GLU A 115 5.70 7.35 -1.56
CA GLU A 115 5.05 7.19 -0.25
C GLU A 115 4.65 8.56 0.34
N PRO A 116 3.45 8.66 0.96
CA PRO A 116 3.02 9.87 1.63
C PRO A 116 4.05 10.35 2.66
N GLY A 117 4.27 11.65 2.77
CA GLY A 117 5.23 12.22 3.73
C GLY A 117 6.70 12.07 3.34
N VAL A 118 7.04 11.45 2.21
CA VAL A 118 8.38 11.56 1.60
C VAL A 118 8.35 12.70 0.59
N GLU A 119 9.23 13.68 0.76
CA GLU A 119 9.38 14.81 -0.16
C GLU A 119 10.32 14.48 -1.30
N LYS A 120 11.54 14.05 -0.92
CA LYS A 120 12.62 13.78 -1.85
C LYS A 120 13.47 12.62 -1.33
N ILE A 121 13.98 11.84 -2.27
CA ILE A 121 14.98 10.81 -2.00
C ILE A 121 16.15 11.02 -2.92
N SER A 122 17.35 10.95 -2.35
CA SER A 122 18.59 10.80 -3.09
C SER A 122 19.27 9.51 -2.65
N ALA A 123 19.69 8.71 -3.60
CA ALA A 123 20.34 7.42 -3.35
C ALA A 123 21.68 7.37 -4.07
N VAL A 124 22.74 7.01 -3.35
CA VAL A 124 24.09 6.84 -3.90
C VAL A 124 24.60 5.45 -3.51
N LEU A 125 25.03 4.69 -4.52
CA LEU A 125 25.77 3.45 -4.30
C LEU A 125 27.26 3.78 -4.29
N GLU A 126 27.90 3.57 -3.14
CA GLU A 126 29.34 3.73 -2.96
C GLU A 126 30.01 2.35 -2.90
N ARG A 127 31.07 2.18 -3.69
CA ARG A 127 31.87 0.96 -3.65
C ARG A 127 32.76 0.93 -2.41
N ILE A 128 32.64 -0.14 -1.63
CA ILE A 128 33.45 -0.37 -0.41
C ILE A 128 34.36 -1.60 -0.52
N GLY A 129 34.35 -2.28 -1.67
CA GLY A 129 35.25 -3.39 -2.01
C GLY A 129 34.82 -4.09 -3.30
N PRO A 130 35.53 -5.15 -3.72
CA PRO A 130 35.20 -5.90 -4.93
C PRO A 130 33.76 -6.43 -4.88
N GLY A 131 32.92 -5.98 -5.82
CA GLY A 131 31.48 -6.31 -5.86
C GLY A 131 30.65 -5.83 -4.65
N ARG A 132 31.25 -5.20 -3.63
CA ARG A 132 30.55 -4.79 -2.40
C ARG A 132 30.25 -3.31 -2.41
N GLN A 133 28.97 -2.98 -2.21
CA GLN A 133 28.45 -1.63 -2.23
C GLN A 133 27.84 -1.26 -0.87
N ARG A 134 27.83 0.04 -0.58
CA ARG A 134 27.05 0.66 0.49
C ARG A 134 26.05 1.62 -0.14
N LEU A 135 24.79 1.53 0.28
CA LEU A 135 23.74 2.43 -0.18
C LEU A 135 23.59 3.58 0.82
N PHE A 136 23.92 4.80 0.41
CA PHE A 136 23.57 6.01 1.14
C PHE A 136 22.22 6.53 0.64
N LEU A 137 21.28 6.66 1.57
CA LEU A 137 19.93 7.13 1.32
C LEU A 137 19.72 8.44 2.09
N GLU A 138 19.67 9.55 1.37
CA GLU A 138 19.25 10.83 1.91
C GLU A 138 17.75 10.99 1.68
N VAL A 139 17.02 11.23 2.76
CA VAL A 139 15.58 11.39 2.73
C VAL A 139 15.24 12.78 3.23
N GLU A 140 14.44 13.49 2.45
CA GLU A 140 13.76 14.70 2.87
C GLU A 140 12.30 14.34 3.11
N GLU A 141 11.82 14.54 4.34
CA GLU A 141 10.46 14.22 4.73
C GLU A 141 9.60 15.48 4.77
N ARG A 142 8.38 15.38 4.25
CA ARG A 142 7.37 16.42 4.49
C ARG A 142 6.90 16.32 5.93
N SER A 143 6.32 17.40 6.45
CA SER A 143 5.57 17.34 7.71
C SER A 143 4.59 16.15 7.68
N PRO A 144 4.63 15.27 8.70
CA PRO A 144 3.71 14.14 8.74
C PRO A 144 2.27 14.58 8.99
N TRP A 145 2.08 15.80 9.50
CA TRP A 145 0.79 16.38 9.84
C TRP A 145 0.19 17.15 8.67
N SER A 146 -1.09 16.89 8.40
CA SER A 146 -1.90 17.67 7.47
C SER A 146 -3.28 17.94 8.07
N ALA A 147 -3.75 19.18 7.97
CA ALA A 147 -5.08 19.58 8.42
C ALA A 147 -5.84 20.27 7.28
N SER A 148 -7.14 20.06 7.21
CA SER A 148 -8.02 20.75 6.28
C SER A 148 -9.38 21.01 6.90
N ALA A 149 -9.95 22.18 6.60
CA ALA A 149 -11.33 22.52 6.90
C ALA A 149 -12.01 22.99 5.62
N ARG A 150 -13.25 22.55 5.39
CA ARG A 150 -14.07 22.95 4.25
C ARG A 150 -15.44 23.33 4.77
N PHE A 151 -15.96 24.47 4.32
CA PHE A 151 -17.29 24.94 4.63
C PHE A 151 -18.10 25.01 3.33
N SER A 152 -19.35 24.56 3.37
CA SER A 152 -20.23 24.57 2.20
C SER A 152 -21.69 24.64 2.61
N ASN A 153 -22.54 25.14 1.71
CA ASN A 153 -23.99 25.24 1.88
C ASN A 153 -24.78 24.41 0.85
N HIS A 154 -24.14 23.44 0.20
CA HIS A 154 -24.75 22.66 -0.89
C HIS A 154 -25.45 21.37 -0.39
N ARG A 155 -25.60 21.21 0.92
CA ARG A 155 -26.29 20.05 1.50
C ARG A 155 -27.80 20.22 1.36
N SER A 156 -28.53 19.12 1.46
CA SER A 156 -29.99 19.18 1.57
C SER A 156 -30.40 20.06 2.76
N PRO A 157 -31.40 20.95 2.59
CA PRO A 157 -31.95 21.75 3.67
C PRO A 157 -32.41 20.92 4.87
N SER A 158 -32.97 19.72 4.64
CA SER A 158 -33.56 18.89 5.70
C SER A 158 -32.61 18.48 6.81
N VAL A 159 -31.31 18.61 6.63
CA VAL A 159 -30.26 18.29 7.62
C VAL A 159 -29.34 19.50 7.87
N GLY A 160 -29.80 20.69 7.51
CA GLY A 160 -29.05 21.94 7.51
C GLY A 160 -28.16 22.08 6.28
N SER A 161 -28.50 23.02 5.38
CA SER A 161 -27.72 23.29 4.16
C SER A 161 -26.27 23.70 4.47
N PRO A 162 -25.99 24.65 5.40
CA PRO A 162 -24.64 25.02 5.80
C PRO A 162 -23.98 23.96 6.69
N GLY A 163 -22.72 23.66 6.41
CA GLY A 163 -21.94 22.74 7.23
C GLY A 163 -20.43 22.79 6.98
N GLY A 164 -19.69 22.15 7.88
CA GLY A 164 -18.24 22.02 7.86
C GLY A 164 -17.80 20.56 7.72
N LEU A 165 -16.66 20.36 7.05
CA LEU A 165 -15.89 19.12 7.05
C LEU A 165 -14.48 19.45 7.54
N PHE A 166 -14.01 18.69 8.51
CA PHE A 166 -12.70 18.84 9.12
C PHE A 166 -11.93 17.54 8.96
N SER A 167 -10.63 17.63 8.67
CA SER A 167 -9.75 16.47 8.64
C SER A 167 -8.40 16.84 9.24
N LEU A 168 -7.89 15.95 10.08
CA LEU A 168 -6.53 15.98 10.60
C LEU A 168 -5.92 14.61 10.33
N ALA A 169 -4.73 14.59 9.74
CA ALA A 169 -4.01 13.35 9.50
C ALA A 169 -2.56 13.44 9.95
N ASN A 170 -2.02 12.31 10.41
CA ASN A 170 -0.62 12.08 10.64
C ASN A 170 -0.18 10.87 9.81
N SER A 171 0.87 11.00 9.00
CA SER A 171 1.36 9.96 8.07
C SER A 171 2.56 9.14 8.56
N SER A 172 2.91 9.27 9.85
CA SER A 172 3.97 8.51 10.49
C SER A 172 3.84 8.59 12.02
N LEU A 173 2.68 8.19 12.56
CA LEU A 173 2.40 8.37 13.99
C LEU A 173 3.32 7.50 14.86
N THR A 174 3.65 6.28 14.43
CA THR A 174 4.58 5.38 15.14
C THR A 174 5.97 5.32 14.51
N GLY A 175 6.24 6.07 13.44
CA GLY A 175 7.54 6.06 12.75
C GLY A 175 7.73 4.89 11.76
N PHE A 176 6.73 4.03 11.58
CA PHE A 176 6.79 2.84 10.73
C PHE A 176 5.96 2.95 9.44
N GLY A 177 5.59 4.17 9.03
CA GLY A 177 4.80 4.42 7.83
C GLY A 177 3.30 4.18 8.00
N ASP A 178 2.84 4.17 9.25
CA ASP A 178 1.44 4.14 9.64
C ASP A 178 0.77 5.51 9.45
N ARG A 179 -0.54 5.51 9.23
CA ARG A 179 -1.31 6.73 8.97
C ARG A 179 -2.54 6.78 9.85
N LEU A 180 -2.64 7.82 10.68
CA LEU A 180 -3.84 8.15 11.43
C LEU A 180 -4.60 9.26 10.72
N VAL A 181 -5.91 9.11 10.55
CA VAL A 181 -6.81 10.13 10.02
C VAL A 181 -7.97 10.30 10.98
N LEU A 182 -8.19 11.54 11.40
CA LEU A 182 -9.38 12.00 12.09
C LEU A 182 -10.19 12.84 11.11
N GLN A 183 -11.49 12.61 11.07
CA GLN A 183 -12.41 13.36 10.23
C GLN A 183 -13.68 13.70 10.99
N GLY A 184 -14.21 14.89 10.75
CA GLY A 184 -15.44 15.37 11.33
C GLY A 184 -16.31 16.05 10.28
N GLN A 185 -17.61 15.89 10.38
CA GLN A 185 -18.60 16.59 9.59
C GLN A 185 -19.69 17.12 10.51
N VAL A 186 -20.00 18.40 10.38
CA VAL A 186 -21.02 19.07 11.20
C VAL A 186 -21.91 19.92 10.31
N SER A 187 -23.22 19.79 10.50
CA SER A 187 -24.25 20.76 10.09
C SER A 187 -25.27 20.88 11.22
N GLU A 188 -26.34 21.63 11.01
CA GLU A 188 -27.43 21.73 11.99
C GLU A 188 -28.00 20.35 12.36
N GLY A 189 -28.31 19.53 11.36
CA GLY A 189 -28.87 18.19 11.55
C GLY A 189 -27.86 17.04 11.39
N ILE A 190 -26.54 17.27 11.32
CA ILE A 190 -25.55 16.18 11.21
C ILE A 190 -24.37 16.42 12.15
N ARG A 191 -23.97 15.37 12.86
CA ARG A 191 -22.69 15.29 13.58
C ARG A 191 -22.08 13.94 13.31
N ASP A 192 -21.02 13.90 12.50
CA ASP A 192 -20.32 12.67 12.15
C ASP A 192 -18.83 12.81 12.48
N PHE A 193 -18.29 11.82 13.16
CA PHE A 193 -16.89 11.73 13.54
C PHE A 193 -16.34 10.38 13.12
N GLY A 194 -15.13 10.38 12.59
CA GLY A 194 -14.42 9.18 12.20
C GLY A 194 -12.95 9.23 12.56
N LEU A 195 -12.43 8.07 12.96
CA LEU A 195 -11.01 7.81 13.17
C LEU A 195 -10.63 6.59 12.34
N ARG A 196 -9.51 6.65 11.62
CA ARG A 196 -8.92 5.51 10.93
C ARG A 196 -7.42 5.47 11.15
N TRP A 197 -6.90 4.33 11.58
CA TRP A 197 -5.47 4.09 11.70
C TRP A 197 -5.06 2.93 10.80
N ASP A 198 -4.25 3.25 9.78
CA ASP A 198 -3.68 2.30 8.83
C ASP A 198 -2.26 1.93 9.27
N VAL A 199 -1.99 0.64 9.45
CA VAL A 199 -0.68 0.11 9.85
C VAL A 199 -0.12 -0.77 8.73
N PRO A 200 1.09 -0.50 8.21
CA PRO A 200 1.69 -1.33 7.18
C PRO A 200 2.27 -2.61 7.78
N PHE A 201 1.96 -3.75 7.17
CA PHE A 201 2.77 -4.94 7.29
C PHE A 201 3.86 -4.85 6.22
N VAL A 202 5.09 -4.60 6.66
CA VAL A 202 6.26 -4.31 5.80
C VAL A 202 6.51 -5.41 4.77
N VAL A 203 6.12 -6.66 5.07
CA VAL A 203 6.19 -7.79 4.14
C VAL A 203 5.04 -7.70 3.13
N ARG A 204 5.36 -7.54 1.84
CA ARG A 204 4.41 -7.50 0.68
C ARG A 204 3.50 -6.29 0.57
N SER A 205 3.79 -5.18 1.26
CA SER A 205 3.03 -3.93 1.16
C SER A 205 1.53 -4.09 1.56
N THR A 206 1.21 -5.12 2.34
CA THR A 206 -0.11 -5.31 2.92
C THR A 206 -0.35 -4.24 3.99
N ARG A 207 -1.57 -3.72 4.11
CA ARG A 207 -1.94 -2.77 5.16
C ARG A 207 -3.11 -3.32 5.97
N ALA A 208 -3.00 -3.30 7.30
CA ALA A 208 -4.17 -3.42 8.17
C ALA A 208 -4.73 -2.04 8.48
N PHE A 209 -5.99 -2.00 8.87
CA PHE A 209 -6.53 -0.82 9.51
C PHE A 209 -7.51 -1.15 10.62
N VAL A 210 -7.62 -0.20 11.54
CA VAL A 210 -8.72 -0.09 12.50
C VAL A 210 -9.44 1.22 12.21
N ALA A 211 -10.76 1.20 12.16
CA ALA A 211 -11.56 2.39 12.00
C ALA A 211 -12.69 2.42 13.03
N TYR A 212 -12.97 3.62 13.54
CA TYR A 212 -14.09 3.93 14.41
C TYR A 212 -14.89 5.04 13.79
N ARG A 213 -16.21 4.95 13.83
CA ARG A 213 -17.11 6.01 13.35
C ARG A 213 -18.30 6.15 14.28
N ARG A 214 -18.71 7.38 14.52
CA ARG A 214 -19.95 7.71 15.21
C ARG A 214 -20.65 8.81 14.42
N GLY A 215 -21.94 8.63 14.16
CA GLY A 215 -22.74 9.59 13.42
C GLY A 215 -24.10 9.79 14.05
N GLU A 216 -24.55 11.02 14.05
CA GLU A 216 -25.88 11.47 14.46
C GLU A 216 -26.46 12.30 13.30
N ALA A 217 -27.73 12.08 13.00
CA ALA A 217 -28.46 12.79 11.97
C ALA A 217 -29.88 13.10 12.45
N GLU A 218 -30.36 14.30 12.20
CA GLU A 218 -31.66 14.82 12.60
C GLU A 218 -32.28 15.60 11.45
N ILE A 219 -33.60 15.46 11.27
CA ILE A 219 -34.34 16.25 10.29
C ILE A 219 -34.73 17.59 10.92
N VAL A 220 -34.11 18.66 10.45
CA VAL A 220 -34.21 20.02 11.05
C VAL A 220 -34.98 21.00 10.16
N GLU A 221 -35.31 20.65 8.92
CA GLU A 221 -36.02 21.54 8.00
C GLU A 221 -36.96 20.75 7.06
N GLY A 222 -38.12 21.33 6.74
CA GLY A 222 -39.10 20.79 5.79
C GLY A 222 -40.31 20.14 6.45
N ASP A 223 -41.13 19.44 5.66
CA ASP A 223 -42.45 18.91 6.09
C ASP A 223 -42.40 17.92 7.28
N PHE A 224 -41.21 17.44 7.63
CA PHE A 224 -40.98 16.46 8.70
C PHE A 224 -40.22 17.04 9.91
N GLU A 225 -39.96 18.34 9.96
CA GLU A 225 -39.31 19.00 11.12
C GLU A 225 -40.10 18.74 12.42
N GLY A 226 -41.43 18.88 12.38
CA GLY A 226 -42.30 18.61 13.53
C GLY A 226 -42.40 17.13 13.92
N ALA A 227 -41.81 16.22 13.14
CA ALA A 227 -41.81 14.80 13.43
C ALA A 227 -40.60 14.35 14.29
N ASP A 228 -39.65 15.24 14.59
CA ASP A 228 -38.47 14.98 15.45
C ASP A 228 -37.82 13.62 15.11
N ILE A 229 -37.39 13.50 13.85
CA ILE A 229 -36.79 12.29 13.30
C ILE A 229 -35.28 12.38 13.46
N ALA A 230 -34.74 11.58 14.36
CA ALA A 230 -33.31 11.48 14.60
C ALA A 230 -32.81 10.05 14.40
N GLY A 231 -31.52 9.91 14.16
CA GLY A 231 -30.87 8.61 14.06
C GLY A 231 -29.40 8.71 14.44
N HIS A 232 -28.91 7.68 15.10
CA HIS A 232 -27.51 7.58 15.51
C HIS A 232 -26.94 6.22 15.12
N PHE A 233 -25.64 6.19 14.93
CA PHE A 233 -24.91 4.93 14.79
C PHE A 233 -23.48 5.05 15.31
N GLU A 234 -22.95 3.90 15.68
CA GLU A 234 -21.55 3.67 16.01
C GLU A 234 -21.06 2.45 15.23
N SER A 235 -19.84 2.51 14.70
CA SER A 235 -19.23 1.37 14.04
C SER A 235 -17.74 1.24 14.33
N ILE A 236 -17.29 0.00 14.40
CA ILE A 236 -15.89 -0.39 14.48
C ILE A 236 -15.61 -1.32 13.30
N ALA A 237 -14.59 -0.99 12.52
CA ALA A 237 -14.16 -1.82 11.41
C ALA A 237 -12.69 -2.22 11.55
N LEU A 238 -12.42 -3.48 11.21
CA LEU A 238 -11.08 -4.02 11.05
C LEU A 238 -10.94 -4.48 9.61
N GLY A 239 -9.80 -4.19 8.97
CA GLY A 239 -9.60 -4.65 7.61
C GLY A 239 -8.16 -4.87 7.21
N LEU A 240 -8.01 -5.58 6.09
CA LEU A 240 -6.76 -5.93 5.46
C LEU A 240 -6.83 -5.55 3.98
N HIS A 241 -5.87 -4.79 3.50
CA HIS A 241 -5.69 -4.39 2.12
C HIS A 241 -4.40 -4.97 1.56
N GLN A 242 -4.51 -5.78 0.51
CA GLN A 242 -3.39 -6.43 -0.17
C GLN A 242 -3.27 -5.90 -1.61
N PRO A 243 -2.23 -5.11 -1.94
CA PRO A 243 -1.90 -4.84 -3.32
C PRO A 243 -1.38 -6.15 -3.97
N LEU A 244 -2.02 -6.57 -5.05
CA LEU A 244 -1.62 -7.74 -5.84
C LEU A 244 -0.64 -7.36 -6.95
N TYR A 245 -0.85 -6.18 -7.55
CA TYR A 245 -0.03 -5.66 -8.63
C TYR A 245 -0.02 -4.14 -8.61
N TRP A 246 1.14 -3.54 -8.88
CA TRP A 246 1.27 -2.09 -9.00
C TRP A 246 2.22 -1.72 -10.14
N SER A 247 1.74 -0.85 -11.01
CA SER A 247 2.52 -0.10 -11.98
C SER A 247 1.94 1.32 -12.10
N PRO A 248 2.66 2.29 -12.67
CA PRO A 248 2.16 3.66 -12.83
C PRO A 248 0.81 3.78 -13.56
N GLY A 249 0.46 2.80 -14.40
CA GLY A 249 -0.79 2.79 -15.17
C GLY A 249 -1.81 1.73 -14.75
N LEU A 250 -1.48 0.82 -13.83
CA LEU A 250 -2.38 -0.26 -13.41
C LEU A 250 -2.13 -0.64 -11.96
N GLU A 251 -3.20 -0.67 -11.17
CA GLU A 251 -3.20 -1.12 -9.79
C GLU A 251 -4.29 -2.16 -9.60
N ALA A 252 -3.95 -3.28 -8.98
CA ALA A 252 -4.88 -4.34 -8.62
C ALA A 252 -4.73 -4.68 -7.14
N SER A 253 -5.83 -4.70 -6.38
CA SER A 253 -5.83 -4.98 -4.95
C SER A 253 -7.02 -5.80 -4.50
N LEU A 254 -6.87 -6.43 -3.33
CA LEU A 254 -7.92 -7.12 -2.60
C LEU A 254 -8.06 -6.48 -1.21
N GLU A 255 -9.29 -6.37 -0.73
CA GLU A 255 -9.58 -5.86 0.61
C GLU A 255 -10.59 -6.77 1.32
N LEU A 256 -10.28 -7.15 2.56
CA LEU A 256 -11.19 -7.86 3.45
C LEU A 256 -11.49 -6.96 4.65
N VAL A 257 -12.77 -6.69 4.91
CA VAL A 257 -13.21 -5.81 6.01
C VAL A 257 -14.30 -6.48 6.82
N GLY A 258 -14.10 -6.56 8.13
CA GLY A 258 -15.13 -6.85 9.11
C GLY A 258 -15.62 -5.55 9.73
N ASP A 259 -16.93 -5.30 9.68
CA ASP A 259 -17.58 -4.11 10.24
C ASP A 259 -18.62 -4.55 11.27
N TRP A 260 -18.51 -4.02 12.47
CA TRP A 260 -19.52 -4.13 13.51
C TRP A 260 -20.17 -2.75 13.66
N ARG A 261 -21.50 -2.71 13.59
CA ARG A 261 -22.27 -1.46 13.68
C ARG A 261 -23.50 -1.65 14.55
N ARG A 262 -23.77 -0.68 15.40
CA ARG A 262 -25.02 -0.53 16.15
C ARG A 262 -25.59 0.85 15.90
N GLY A 263 -26.90 0.98 15.82
CA GLY A 263 -27.54 2.27 15.68
C GLY A 263 -29.04 2.19 15.76
N GLY A 264 -29.67 3.28 16.17
CA GLY A 264 -31.11 3.37 16.33
C GLY A 264 -31.69 4.57 15.60
N SER A 265 -33.00 4.73 15.74
CA SER A 265 -33.72 5.87 15.19
C SER A 265 -34.83 6.28 16.13
N GLN A 266 -35.21 7.54 16.07
CA GLN A 266 -36.24 8.16 16.86
C GLN A 266 -37.26 8.82 15.94
N LEU A 267 -38.49 8.88 16.40
CA LEU A 267 -39.61 9.57 15.77
C LEU A 267 -40.41 10.20 16.91
N LEU A 268 -40.68 11.50 16.85
CA LEU A 268 -41.37 12.26 17.89
C LEU A 268 -40.67 12.15 19.26
N GLY A 269 -39.33 12.12 19.25
CA GLY A 269 -38.51 12.03 20.46
C GLY A 269 -38.56 10.68 21.17
N VAL A 270 -39.16 9.65 20.56
CA VAL A 270 -39.19 8.28 21.10
C VAL A 270 -38.51 7.30 20.15
N ASP A 271 -37.84 6.29 20.72
CA ASP A 271 -37.17 5.25 19.93
C ASP A 271 -38.19 4.55 19.01
N TYR A 272 -37.89 4.54 17.71
CA TYR A 272 -38.80 4.06 16.69
C TYR A 272 -38.10 3.11 15.70
N CYS A 273 -38.63 1.90 15.62
CA CYS A 273 -38.20 0.89 14.68
C CYS A 273 -38.86 1.13 13.30
N PHE A 274 -38.14 1.76 12.37
CA PHE A 274 -38.62 1.94 10.98
C PHE A 274 -38.77 0.62 10.19
N GLN A 275 -38.27 -0.50 10.73
CA GLN A 275 -38.47 -1.84 10.18
C GLN A 275 -39.37 -2.66 11.10
N ALA A 276 -40.49 -3.15 10.55
CA ALA A 276 -41.58 -3.78 11.32
C ALA A 276 -41.21 -5.14 11.95
N ASP A 277 -40.12 -5.76 11.51
CA ASP A 277 -39.62 -7.07 11.95
C ASP A 277 -38.58 -6.99 13.08
N LEU A 278 -38.08 -5.78 13.40
CA LEU A 278 -37.15 -5.55 14.50
C LEU A 278 -37.87 -5.56 15.85
N VAL A 279 -37.37 -6.40 16.77
CA VAL A 279 -37.79 -6.41 18.19
C VAL A 279 -36.97 -5.41 19.02
N ASP A 280 -35.78 -5.05 18.54
CA ASP A 280 -34.85 -4.10 19.15
C ASP A 280 -34.70 -2.90 18.20
N CYS A 281 -34.97 -1.69 18.70
CA CYS A 281 -34.85 -0.45 17.90
C CYS A 281 -33.41 0.08 17.82
N GLU A 282 -32.44 -0.63 18.41
CA GLU A 282 -31.01 -0.42 18.18
C GLU A 282 -30.33 -1.69 17.60
N PRO A 283 -30.68 -2.10 16.36
CA PRO A 283 -30.12 -3.31 15.77
C PRO A 283 -28.59 -3.25 15.69
N THR A 284 -27.98 -4.39 16.04
CA THR A 284 -26.55 -4.63 15.83
C THR A 284 -26.35 -5.49 14.59
N VAL A 285 -25.49 -5.01 13.69
CA VAL A 285 -25.16 -5.64 12.41
C VAL A 285 -23.67 -5.91 12.36
N SER A 286 -23.30 -7.13 11.99
CA SER A 286 -21.92 -7.51 11.68
C SER A 286 -21.82 -7.91 10.22
N VAL A 287 -20.90 -7.30 9.48
CA VAL A 287 -20.73 -7.51 8.04
C VAL A 287 -19.28 -7.89 7.74
N LEU A 288 -19.09 -8.98 7.01
CA LEU A 288 -17.81 -9.31 6.39
C LEU A 288 -17.89 -9.03 4.89
N ARG A 289 -16.96 -8.21 4.38
CA ARG A 289 -16.90 -7.79 2.99
C ARG A 289 -15.54 -8.13 2.38
N LEU A 290 -15.56 -8.84 1.25
CA LEU A 290 -14.43 -8.99 0.36
C LEU A 290 -14.63 -8.09 -0.87
N SER A 291 -13.65 -7.26 -1.17
CA SER A 291 -13.65 -6.35 -2.32
C SER A 291 -12.44 -6.61 -3.20
N GLN A 292 -12.62 -6.51 -4.52
CA GLN A 292 -11.53 -6.49 -5.49
C GLN A 292 -11.57 -5.17 -6.26
N GLU A 293 -10.43 -4.48 -6.31
CA GLU A 293 -10.30 -3.22 -7.02
C GLU A 293 -9.26 -3.33 -8.14
N LEU A 294 -9.64 -2.82 -9.32
CA LEU A 294 -8.75 -2.69 -10.48
C LEU A 294 -8.82 -1.25 -10.99
N VAL A 295 -7.72 -0.52 -10.84
CA VAL A 295 -7.60 0.88 -11.28
C VAL A 295 -6.65 0.95 -12.46
N HIS A 296 -7.14 1.45 -13.59
CA HIS A 296 -6.33 1.70 -14.78
C HIS A 296 -6.21 3.21 -15.04
N ARG A 297 -4.97 3.72 -15.07
CA ARG A 297 -4.66 5.14 -15.32
C ARG A 297 -3.94 5.27 -16.67
N GLY A 298 -4.68 5.65 -17.72
CA GLY A 298 -4.13 5.96 -19.04
C GLY A 298 -3.84 7.45 -19.23
N ARG A 299 -2.99 7.80 -20.20
CA ARG A 299 -2.57 9.19 -20.49
C ARG A 299 -3.71 10.15 -20.90
N SER A 300 -4.89 9.64 -21.26
CA SER A 300 -6.05 10.45 -21.68
C SER A 300 -7.40 9.94 -21.18
N ARG A 301 -7.43 8.82 -20.43
CA ARG A 301 -8.64 8.21 -19.86
C ARG A 301 -8.28 7.50 -18.56
N ALA A 302 -8.94 7.87 -17.46
CA ALA A 302 -8.93 7.09 -16.22
C ALA A 302 -10.18 6.22 -16.20
N ALA A 303 -10.01 4.91 -15.97
CA ALA A 303 -11.13 3.99 -15.78
C ALA A 303 -10.86 3.19 -14.51
N ALA A 304 -11.80 3.25 -13.55
CA ALA A 304 -11.78 2.44 -12.34
C ALA A 304 -12.91 1.41 -12.43
N CYS A 305 -12.58 0.14 -12.24
CA CYS A 305 -13.56 -0.93 -12.11
C CYS A 305 -13.42 -1.52 -10.71
N ALA A 306 -14.39 -1.23 -9.84
CA ALA A 306 -14.48 -1.84 -8.52
C ALA A 306 -15.54 -2.94 -8.56
N ARG A 307 -15.13 -4.19 -8.33
CA ARG A 307 -16.07 -5.32 -8.24
C ARG A 307 -16.20 -5.71 -6.78
N ARG A 308 -17.38 -5.48 -6.21
CA ARG A 308 -17.72 -5.93 -4.86
C ARG A 308 -18.26 -7.36 -4.94
N SER A 309 -17.62 -8.29 -4.23
CA SER A 309 -18.13 -9.66 -4.04
C SER A 309 -19.30 -9.63 -3.03
N PRO A 310 -20.16 -10.67 -2.98
CA PRO A 310 -21.25 -10.72 -2.02
C PRO A 310 -20.71 -10.59 -0.58
N SER A 311 -21.28 -9.66 0.18
CA SER A 311 -21.00 -9.50 1.61
C SER A 311 -21.82 -10.52 2.40
N ALA A 312 -21.17 -11.23 3.33
CA ALA A 312 -21.89 -12.01 4.33
C ALA A 312 -22.24 -11.09 5.49
N SER A 313 -23.53 -10.81 5.69
CA SER A 313 -24.02 -10.05 6.83
C SER A 313 -24.75 -10.98 7.79
N THR A 314 -24.47 -10.80 9.07
CA THR A 314 -25.22 -11.42 10.17
C THR A 314 -25.78 -10.27 11.00
N SER A 315 -27.11 -10.18 11.03
CA SER A 315 -27.83 -9.26 11.91
C SER A 315 -28.27 -10.06 13.13
N SER A 316 -28.00 -9.56 14.35
CA SER A 316 -28.49 -10.20 15.57
C SER A 316 -29.91 -9.74 15.95
N ALA A 317 -30.62 -9.07 15.04
CA ALA A 317 -32.03 -8.72 15.26
C ALA A 317 -32.86 -9.99 15.46
N ARG A 318 -33.44 -10.16 16.66
CA ARG A 318 -34.40 -11.25 16.91
C ARG A 318 -35.64 -10.99 16.05
N PRO A 319 -36.01 -11.87 15.10
CA PRO A 319 -37.24 -11.69 14.35
C PRO A 319 -38.44 -11.92 15.25
N ARG A 320 -39.49 -11.12 15.07
CA ARG A 320 -40.78 -11.32 15.74
C ARG A 320 -41.37 -12.67 15.29
N SER A 321 -41.53 -13.62 16.20
CA SER A 321 -42.25 -14.87 15.91
C SER A 321 -43.73 -14.54 15.69
N VAL A 322 -44.18 -14.51 14.44
CA VAL A 322 -45.61 -14.35 14.14
C VAL A 322 -46.31 -15.66 14.49
N ALA A 323 -46.95 -15.72 15.65
CA ALA A 323 -47.91 -16.76 15.96
C ALA A 323 -49.10 -16.61 14.99
N ARG A 324 -49.17 -17.48 13.99
CA ARG A 324 -50.25 -17.54 13.02
C ARG A 324 -51.50 -18.09 13.74
N ALA A 325 -52.38 -17.21 14.21
CA ALA A 325 -53.70 -17.61 14.67
C ALA A 325 -54.51 -18.09 13.45
N THR A 326 -54.64 -19.41 13.30
CA THR A 326 -55.63 -20.02 12.41
C THR A 326 -57.01 -19.80 13.01
N ALA A 327 -57.76 -18.82 12.48
CA ALA A 327 -59.20 -18.76 12.66
C ALA A 327 -59.84 -19.83 11.75
N THR A 328 -60.23 -20.96 12.34
CA THR A 328 -61.14 -21.92 11.72
C THR A 328 -62.54 -21.32 11.66
N ALA A 329 -63.04 -21.15 10.44
CA ALA A 329 -64.46 -20.98 10.18
C ALA A 329 -65.17 -22.34 10.35
N SER A 330 -66.31 -22.35 11.05
CA SER A 330 -67.30 -23.42 10.98
C SER A 330 -68.70 -22.81 11.07
N SER A 331 -69.43 -22.94 9.96
CA SER A 331 -70.90 -22.94 9.76
C SER A 331 -71.76 -21.92 10.49
#